data_AF-A0A9D6LSF2-F1
#
_entry.id   AF-A0A9D6LSF2-F1
#
_cell.length_a   1.000
_cell.length_b   1.000
_cell.length_c   1.000
_cell.angle_alpha   90.00
_cell.angle_beta   90.00
_cell.angle_gamma   90.00
#
_symmetry.space_group_name_H-M   'P 1'
#
loop_
_entity.id
_entity.type
_entity.pdbx_description
1 polymer ?
#
loop_
_entity_poly.entity_id
_entity_poly.type
_entity_poly.pdbx_seq_one_letter_code
_entity_poly.pdbx_strand_id
1 'polypeptide(L)'
;MVHFLLRQDPKHREVLAKTVRFLNPSIQEILRNWMKAYQAVDRGLSRPALRCMEQLGLDWFETLSDEREGVSFDRFNETARQLCRKGVDFDRLVLAFHLIEDACHLYLQKAYPKKDELVEAMVAMDYMCHACFSALASSYFDEKYTRIVRSPRQSRGFKRMAEAYDLTPREFEILKQIVDGCKNREIADLLKVSIKTVEHHRASLMRKLKLRNMTDLIKFAVRHRMN
;
A
#
# COMPACT_ATOMS: atom_id res chain seq x y z
N MET A 1 7.55 -14.06 -0.55
CA MET A 1 7.51 -15.54 -0.46
C MET A 1 6.70 -16.17 -1.59
N VAL A 2 5.44 -15.78 -1.82
CA VAL A 2 4.62 -16.29 -2.96
C VAL A 2 5.18 -15.90 -4.34
N HIS A 3 5.63 -14.66 -4.52
CA HIS A 3 6.32 -14.19 -5.73
C HIS A 3 7.65 -14.93 -6.02
N PHE A 4 8.24 -15.55 -4.99
CA PHE A 4 9.46 -16.35 -5.07
C PHE A 4 9.14 -17.81 -5.45
N LEU A 5 8.05 -18.37 -4.91
CA LEU A 5 7.57 -19.71 -5.25
C LEU A 5 7.07 -19.81 -6.71
N LEU A 6 6.34 -18.79 -7.20
CA LEU A 6 5.90 -18.71 -8.60
C LEU A 6 7.07 -18.56 -9.60
N ARG A 7 8.23 -18.07 -9.16
CA ARG A 7 9.39 -17.92 -10.04
C ARG A 7 10.14 -19.24 -10.27
N GLN A 8 10.03 -20.22 -9.38
CA GLN A 8 10.94 -21.37 -9.33
C GLN A 8 10.39 -22.62 -10.05
N ASP A 9 9.07 -22.77 -10.18
CA ASP A 9 8.45 -23.96 -10.77
C ASP A 9 7.71 -23.63 -12.09
N PRO A 10 8.19 -24.13 -13.25
CA PRO A 10 7.53 -23.95 -14.55
C PRO A 10 6.08 -24.43 -14.58
N LYS A 11 5.76 -25.52 -13.87
CA LYS A 11 4.41 -26.09 -13.85
C LYS A 11 3.43 -25.14 -13.16
N HIS A 12 3.83 -24.52 -12.04
CA HIS A 12 2.99 -23.53 -11.36
C HIS A 12 2.74 -22.29 -12.22
N ARG A 13 3.74 -21.83 -12.99
CA ARG A 13 3.54 -20.70 -13.92
C ARG A 13 2.55 -21.05 -15.03
N GLU A 14 2.61 -22.26 -15.55
CA GLU A 14 1.69 -22.72 -16.60
C GLU A 14 0.25 -22.81 -16.10
N VAL A 15 0.03 -23.40 -14.91
CA VAL A 15 -1.30 -23.48 -14.29
C VAL A 15 -1.85 -22.09 -13.98
N LEU A 16 -1.00 -21.18 -13.48
CA LEU A 16 -1.35 -19.78 -13.26
C LEU A 16 -1.79 -19.09 -14.56
N ALA A 17 -0.96 -19.16 -15.61
CA ALA A 17 -1.26 -18.56 -16.92
C ALA A 17 -2.53 -19.16 -17.53
N LYS A 18 -2.74 -20.47 -17.42
CA LYS A 18 -3.97 -21.15 -17.84
C LYS A 18 -5.20 -20.60 -17.11
N THR A 19 -5.13 -20.47 -15.79
CA THR A 19 -6.25 -19.98 -14.96
C THR A 19 -6.57 -18.52 -15.27
N VAL A 20 -5.54 -17.68 -15.43
CA VAL A 20 -5.70 -16.28 -15.84
C VAL A 20 -6.35 -16.19 -17.22
N ARG A 21 -5.84 -16.90 -18.22
CA ARG A 21 -6.41 -16.93 -19.58
C ARG A 21 -7.86 -17.38 -19.58
N PHE A 22 -8.22 -18.29 -18.68
CA PHE A 22 -9.58 -18.77 -18.54
C PHE A 22 -10.53 -17.71 -17.96
N LEU A 23 -10.10 -17.00 -16.92
CA LEU A 23 -10.92 -16.00 -16.24
C LEU A 23 -11.00 -14.67 -16.99
N ASN A 24 -9.92 -14.22 -17.62
CA ASN A 24 -9.77 -12.85 -18.14
C ASN A 24 -10.87 -12.42 -19.13
N PRO A 25 -11.24 -13.19 -20.17
CA PRO A 25 -12.29 -12.77 -21.11
C PRO A 25 -13.67 -12.64 -20.46
N SER A 26 -13.89 -13.35 -19.36
CA SER A 26 -15.20 -13.46 -18.70
C SER A 26 -15.29 -12.62 -17.43
N ILE A 27 -14.19 -12.02 -16.95
CA ILE A 27 -14.14 -11.48 -15.59
C ILE A 27 -15.20 -10.42 -15.32
N GLN A 28 -15.41 -9.49 -16.26
CA GLN A 28 -16.44 -8.47 -16.11
C GLN A 28 -17.84 -9.08 -15.96
N GLU A 29 -18.11 -10.15 -16.72
CA GLU A 29 -19.37 -10.86 -16.63
C GLU A 29 -19.48 -11.67 -15.33
N ILE A 30 -18.41 -12.35 -14.91
CA ILE A 30 -18.33 -13.09 -13.65
C ILE A 30 -18.67 -12.17 -12.48
N LEU A 31 -17.98 -11.03 -12.37
CA LEU A 31 -18.18 -10.07 -11.29
C LEU A 31 -19.60 -9.50 -11.35
N ARG A 32 -20.09 -9.08 -12.53
CA ARG A 32 -21.46 -8.55 -12.67
C ARG A 32 -22.53 -9.55 -12.27
N ASN A 33 -22.43 -10.79 -12.73
CA ASN A 33 -23.40 -11.84 -12.44
C ASN A 33 -23.37 -12.21 -10.96
N TRP A 34 -22.18 -12.32 -10.38
CA TRP A 34 -22.02 -12.60 -8.96
C TRP A 34 -22.58 -11.47 -8.09
N MET A 35 -22.26 -10.20 -8.39
CA MET A 35 -22.79 -9.06 -7.64
C MET A 35 -24.31 -9.00 -7.66
N LYS A 36 -24.95 -9.27 -8.82
CA LYS A 36 -26.42 -9.34 -8.92
C LYS A 36 -26.98 -10.42 -8.01
N ALA A 37 -26.38 -11.61 -8.00
CA ALA A 37 -26.81 -12.71 -7.13
C ALA A 37 -26.59 -12.37 -5.64
N TYR A 38 -25.45 -11.77 -5.31
CA TYR A 38 -25.10 -11.38 -3.95
C TYR A 38 -26.05 -10.29 -3.41
N GLN A 39 -26.39 -9.29 -4.22
CA GLN A 39 -27.33 -8.23 -3.84
C GLN A 39 -28.74 -8.74 -3.57
N ALA A 40 -29.15 -9.87 -4.18
CA ALA A 40 -30.45 -10.48 -3.92
C ALA A 40 -30.56 -11.09 -2.51
N VAL A 41 -29.42 -11.41 -1.89
CA VAL A 41 -29.35 -12.04 -0.56
C VAL A 41 -28.74 -11.12 0.52
N ASP A 42 -28.02 -10.07 0.13
CA ASP A 42 -27.42 -9.10 1.05
C ASP A 42 -28.40 -8.00 1.49
N ARG A 43 -28.51 -7.79 2.80
CA ARG A 43 -29.37 -6.76 3.42
C ARG A 43 -28.77 -5.34 3.39
N GLY A 44 -27.82 -5.08 2.48
CA GLY A 44 -27.24 -3.77 2.23
C GLY A 44 -25.92 -3.49 2.96
N LEU A 45 -25.36 -4.45 3.70
CA LEU A 45 -24.09 -4.32 4.42
C LEU A 45 -22.90 -4.17 3.45
N SER A 46 -22.98 -4.79 2.26
CA SER A 46 -21.87 -4.84 1.31
C SER A 46 -21.90 -3.77 0.22
N ARG A 47 -22.97 -2.97 0.08
CA ARG A 47 -23.14 -2.03 -1.06
C ARG A 47 -21.92 -1.12 -1.29
N PRO A 48 -21.26 -0.56 -0.24
CA PRO A 48 -20.02 0.18 -0.44
C PRO A 48 -18.85 -0.67 -0.96
N ALA A 49 -18.73 -1.91 -0.49
CA ALA A 49 -17.70 -2.85 -0.95
C ALA A 49 -17.94 -3.32 -2.39
N LEU A 50 -19.20 -3.53 -2.80
CA LEU A 50 -19.54 -3.87 -4.20
C LEU A 50 -19.10 -2.76 -5.18
N ARG A 51 -19.18 -1.48 -4.78
CA ARG A 51 -18.63 -0.37 -5.59
C ARG A 51 -17.11 -0.38 -5.68
N CYS A 52 -16.44 -0.82 -4.62
CA CYS A 52 -14.99 -1.01 -4.63
C CYS A 52 -14.59 -2.22 -5.48
N MET A 53 -15.41 -3.27 -5.46
CA MET A 53 -15.26 -4.50 -6.24
C MET A 53 -15.20 -4.23 -7.74
N GLU A 54 -16.09 -3.37 -8.26
CA GLU A 54 -16.08 -2.97 -9.68
C GLU A 54 -14.78 -2.26 -10.08
N GLN A 55 -14.26 -1.39 -9.22
CA GLN A 55 -13.02 -0.65 -9.51
C GLN A 55 -11.79 -1.56 -9.37
N LEU A 56 -11.71 -2.40 -8.33
CA LEU A 56 -10.58 -3.29 -8.08
C LEU A 56 -10.53 -4.49 -9.04
N GLY A 57 -11.69 -5.07 -9.37
CA GLY A 57 -11.75 -6.33 -10.10
C GLY A 57 -11.37 -6.23 -11.58
N LEU A 58 -11.58 -5.06 -12.19
CA LEU A 58 -11.15 -4.79 -13.57
C LEU A 58 -9.63 -4.70 -13.67
N ASP A 59 -9.00 -3.99 -12.73
CA ASP A 59 -7.55 -3.75 -12.73
C ASP A 59 -6.76 -4.97 -12.23
N TRP A 60 -7.38 -5.84 -11.41
CA TRP A 60 -6.77 -7.09 -10.95
C TRP A 60 -6.43 -8.00 -12.14
N PHE A 61 -7.34 -8.21 -13.09
CA PHE A 61 -7.11 -9.20 -14.15
C PHE A 61 -6.21 -8.70 -15.29
N GLU A 62 -6.20 -7.40 -15.58
CA GLU A 62 -5.22 -6.82 -16.52
C GLU A 62 -3.78 -6.99 -16.01
N THR A 63 -3.55 -6.87 -14.70
CA THR A 63 -2.25 -7.11 -14.04
C THR A 63 -1.66 -8.49 -14.32
N LEU A 64 -2.50 -9.46 -14.68
CA LEU A 64 -2.12 -10.86 -14.92
C LEU A 64 -1.99 -11.21 -16.41
N SER A 65 -2.39 -10.30 -17.30
CA SER A 65 -2.53 -10.55 -18.74
C SER A 65 -1.22 -10.54 -19.51
N ASP A 66 -0.15 -9.97 -18.96
CA ASP A 66 1.13 -9.83 -19.66
C ASP A 66 2.04 -11.05 -19.44
N GLU A 67 1.81 -12.09 -20.24
CA GLU A 67 2.61 -13.32 -20.26
C GLU A 67 4.08 -13.07 -20.68
N ARG A 68 4.41 -11.90 -21.28
CA ARG A 68 5.73 -11.64 -21.88
C ARG A 68 6.68 -10.89 -20.96
N GLU A 69 6.17 -9.97 -20.12
CA GLU A 69 7.02 -9.13 -19.24
C GLU A 69 6.92 -9.48 -17.75
N GLY A 70 5.99 -10.37 -17.38
CA GLY A 70 5.74 -10.77 -15.99
C GLY A 70 4.58 -10.00 -15.35
N VAL A 71 4.05 -10.55 -14.26
CA VAL A 71 2.89 -9.99 -13.54
C VAL A 71 3.23 -8.59 -13.02
N SER A 72 2.55 -7.56 -13.53
CA SER A 72 2.69 -6.17 -13.05
C SER A 72 1.47 -5.74 -12.26
N PHE A 73 1.66 -5.46 -10.97
CA PHE A 73 0.62 -4.98 -10.06
C PHE A 73 0.40 -3.46 -10.15
N ASP A 74 1.03 -2.75 -11.08
CA ASP A 74 1.07 -1.28 -11.07
C ASP A 74 -0.32 -0.64 -11.14
N ARG A 75 -1.18 -1.13 -12.05
CA ARG A 75 -2.54 -0.63 -12.20
C ARG A 75 -3.39 -0.94 -10.97
N PHE A 76 -3.35 -2.18 -10.51
CA PHE A 76 -4.04 -2.62 -9.30
C PHE A 76 -3.62 -1.81 -8.07
N ASN A 77 -2.32 -1.58 -7.89
CA ASN A 77 -1.76 -0.76 -6.82
C ASN A 77 -2.21 0.70 -6.94
N GLU A 78 -2.25 1.27 -8.14
CA GLU A 78 -2.73 2.63 -8.32
C GLU A 78 -4.21 2.76 -7.95
N THR A 79 -5.05 1.79 -8.31
CA THR A 79 -6.46 1.78 -7.93
C THR A 79 -6.64 1.69 -6.41
N ALA A 80 -5.84 0.88 -5.72
CA ALA A 80 -5.82 0.83 -4.26
C ALA A 80 -5.47 2.21 -3.65
N ARG A 81 -4.44 2.88 -4.17
CA ARG A 81 -4.06 4.25 -3.74
C ARG A 81 -5.18 5.25 -4.03
N GLN A 82 -5.81 5.20 -5.20
CA GLN A 82 -6.92 6.08 -5.53
C GLN A 82 -8.12 5.90 -4.60
N LEU A 83 -8.47 4.66 -4.24
CA LEU A 83 -9.55 4.39 -3.30
C LEU A 83 -9.21 4.87 -1.89
N CYS A 84 -7.96 4.68 -1.44
CA CYS A 84 -7.46 5.32 -0.22
C CYS A 84 -7.61 6.84 -0.28
N ARG A 85 -7.28 7.46 -1.42
CA ARG A 85 -7.37 8.92 -1.58
C ARG A 85 -8.81 9.43 -1.47
N LYS A 86 -9.78 8.64 -1.96
CA LYS A 86 -11.23 8.89 -1.87
C LYS A 86 -11.80 8.61 -0.47
N GLY A 87 -10.99 8.12 0.47
CA GLY A 87 -11.41 7.88 1.86
C GLY A 87 -12.08 6.53 2.10
N VAL A 88 -11.91 5.57 1.18
CA VAL A 88 -12.31 4.18 1.44
C VAL A 88 -11.37 3.62 2.53
N ASP A 89 -11.93 3.00 3.55
CA ASP A 89 -11.15 2.37 4.61
C ASP A 89 -10.61 1.00 4.18
N PHE A 90 -9.61 0.52 4.90
CA PHE A 90 -8.93 -0.72 4.56
C PHE A 90 -9.89 -1.90 4.63
N ASP A 91 -10.74 -1.96 5.67
CA ASP A 91 -11.69 -3.05 5.88
C ASP A 91 -12.67 -3.20 4.71
N ARG A 92 -13.14 -2.10 4.10
CA ARG A 92 -13.97 -2.18 2.89
C ARG A 92 -13.20 -2.67 1.67
N LEU A 93 -11.93 -2.32 1.52
CA LEU A 93 -11.10 -2.82 0.42
C LEU A 93 -10.82 -4.31 0.59
N VAL A 94 -10.54 -4.75 1.81
CA VAL A 94 -10.38 -6.16 2.17
C VAL A 94 -11.68 -6.91 1.87
N LEU A 95 -12.83 -6.39 2.28
CA LEU A 95 -14.11 -7.02 1.95
C LEU A 95 -14.30 -7.11 0.44
N ALA A 96 -14.13 -6.01 -0.30
CA ALA A 96 -14.26 -5.99 -1.76
C ALA A 96 -13.35 -7.02 -2.44
N PHE A 97 -12.11 -7.16 -1.96
CA PHE A 97 -11.15 -8.14 -2.44
C PHE A 97 -11.66 -9.58 -2.27
N HIS A 98 -12.16 -9.94 -1.07
CA HIS A 98 -12.69 -11.28 -0.81
C HIS A 98 -13.98 -11.56 -1.61
N LEU A 99 -14.81 -10.55 -1.89
CA LEU A 99 -15.98 -10.73 -2.77
C LEU A 99 -15.57 -11.05 -4.23
N ILE A 100 -14.45 -10.50 -4.72
CA ILE A 100 -13.91 -10.86 -6.05
C ILE A 100 -13.39 -12.29 -6.04
N GLU A 101 -12.67 -12.68 -4.98
CA GLU A 101 -12.18 -14.04 -4.78
C GLU A 101 -13.32 -15.06 -4.78
N ASP A 102 -14.37 -14.80 -4.00
CA ASP A 102 -15.58 -15.64 -3.94
C ASP A 102 -16.25 -15.77 -5.32
N ALA A 103 -16.32 -14.67 -6.08
CA ALA A 103 -16.86 -14.67 -7.43
C ALA A 103 -16.07 -15.57 -8.38
N CYS A 104 -14.74 -15.50 -8.31
CA CYS A 104 -13.86 -16.32 -9.13
C CYS A 104 -13.92 -17.80 -8.71
N HIS A 105 -13.89 -18.10 -7.41
CA HIS A 105 -14.01 -19.46 -6.90
C HIS A 105 -15.31 -20.13 -7.34
N LEU A 106 -16.46 -19.44 -7.21
CA LEU A 106 -17.74 -19.98 -7.62
C LEU A 106 -17.80 -20.24 -9.13
N TYR A 107 -17.18 -19.37 -9.93
CA TYR A 107 -17.12 -19.56 -11.38
C TYR A 107 -16.25 -20.76 -11.75
N LEU A 108 -15.05 -20.89 -11.18
CA LEU A 108 -14.15 -22.02 -11.41
C LEU A 108 -14.81 -23.35 -11.06
N GLN A 109 -15.53 -23.43 -9.93
CA GLN A 109 -16.28 -24.63 -9.53
C GLN A 109 -17.33 -25.06 -10.55
N LYS A 110 -17.98 -24.09 -11.22
CA LYS A 110 -18.97 -24.39 -12.27
C LYS A 110 -18.33 -24.73 -13.61
N ALA A 111 -17.20 -24.10 -13.91
CA ALA A 111 -16.48 -24.24 -15.17
C ALA A 111 -15.67 -25.53 -15.29
N TYR A 112 -15.12 -26.04 -14.18
CA TYR A 112 -14.27 -27.23 -14.15
C TYR A 112 -15.03 -28.42 -13.54
N PRO A 113 -15.69 -29.27 -14.36
CA PRO A 113 -16.43 -30.43 -13.86
C PRO A 113 -15.53 -31.57 -13.36
N LYS A 114 -14.24 -31.58 -13.74
CA LYS A 114 -13.26 -32.57 -13.29
C LYS A 114 -12.53 -32.06 -12.04
N LYS A 115 -12.47 -32.90 -11.02
CA LYS A 115 -11.88 -32.55 -9.70
C LYS A 115 -10.42 -32.13 -9.79
N ASP A 116 -9.60 -32.83 -10.57
CA ASP A 116 -8.16 -32.56 -10.62
C ASP A 116 -7.85 -31.20 -11.25
N GLU A 117 -8.51 -30.88 -12.38
CA GLU A 117 -8.35 -29.59 -13.05
C GLU A 117 -8.90 -28.42 -12.20
N LEU A 118 -9.98 -28.66 -11.45
CA LEU A 118 -10.52 -27.68 -10.51
C LEU A 118 -9.54 -27.39 -9.36
N VAL A 119 -8.92 -28.42 -8.76
CA VAL A 119 -7.94 -28.24 -7.68
C VAL A 119 -6.76 -27.41 -8.15
N GLU A 120 -6.24 -27.70 -9.35
CA GLU A 120 -5.16 -26.91 -9.94
C GLU A 120 -5.54 -25.44 -10.13
N ALA A 121 -6.74 -25.17 -10.65
CA ALA A 121 -7.23 -23.80 -10.85
C ALA A 121 -7.48 -23.05 -9.52
N MET A 122 -8.01 -23.74 -8.49
CA MET A 122 -8.23 -23.15 -7.17
C MET A 122 -6.90 -22.80 -6.49
N VAL A 123 -5.90 -23.68 -6.57
CA VAL A 123 -4.56 -23.41 -6.04
C VAL A 123 -3.92 -22.21 -6.75
N ALA A 124 -4.06 -22.11 -8.08
CA ALA A 124 -3.61 -20.93 -8.80
C ALA A 124 -4.33 -19.65 -8.36
N MET A 125 -5.64 -19.71 -8.17
CA MET A 125 -6.42 -18.57 -7.68
C MET A 125 -5.96 -18.11 -6.30
N ASP A 126 -5.74 -19.03 -5.35
CA ASP A 126 -5.26 -18.71 -4.01
C ASP A 126 -3.89 -18.01 -4.03
N TYR A 127 -2.96 -18.49 -4.88
CA TYR A 127 -1.68 -17.82 -5.08
C TYR A 127 -1.83 -16.40 -5.63
N MET A 128 -2.73 -16.21 -6.59
CA MET A 128 -3.03 -14.89 -7.16
C MET A 128 -3.62 -13.97 -6.09
N CYS A 129 -4.58 -14.47 -5.31
CA CYS A 129 -5.22 -13.75 -4.24
C CYS A 129 -4.19 -13.26 -3.22
N HIS A 130 -3.32 -14.15 -2.73
CA HIS A 130 -2.30 -13.78 -1.76
C HIS A 130 -1.36 -12.69 -2.28
N ALA A 131 -0.94 -12.78 -3.55
CA ALA A 131 -0.07 -11.78 -4.16
C ALA A 131 -0.78 -10.41 -4.26
N CYS A 132 -2.03 -10.41 -4.74
CA CYS A 132 -2.83 -9.20 -4.89
C CYS A 132 -3.17 -8.57 -3.54
N PHE A 133 -3.52 -9.36 -2.54
CA PHE A 133 -3.77 -8.86 -1.18
C PHE A 133 -2.54 -8.17 -0.59
N SER A 134 -1.36 -8.78 -0.76
CA SER A 134 -0.10 -8.18 -0.28
C SER A 134 0.19 -6.84 -0.97
N ALA A 135 -0.06 -6.77 -2.28
CA ALA A 135 0.11 -5.56 -3.09
C ALA A 135 -0.91 -4.47 -2.70
N LEU A 136 -2.17 -4.85 -2.49
CA LEU A 136 -3.27 -3.99 -2.01
C LEU A 136 -2.91 -3.36 -0.66
N ALA A 137 -2.51 -4.18 0.31
CA ALA A 137 -2.15 -3.71 1.64
C ALA A 137 -0.97 -2.73 1.58
N SER A 138 0.11 -3.12 0.87
CA SER A 138 1.32 -2.30 0.77
C SER A 138 1.04 -0.94 0.15
N SER A 139 0.33 -0.91 -0.99
CA SER A 139 -0.01 0.33 -1.69
C SER A 139 -0.99 1.22 -0.92
N TYR A 140 -1.98 0.63 -0.25
CA TYR A 140 -2.93 1.37 0.59
C TYR A 140 -2.23 2.02 1.79
N PHE A 141 -1.40 1.27 2.51
CA PHE A 141 -0.73 1.80 3.70
C PHE A 141 0.36 2.81 3.35
N ASP A 142 1.06 2.65 2.23
CA ASP A 142 1.99 3.66 1.71
C ASP A 142 1.26 4.98 1.40
N GLU A 143 0.13 4.93 0.67
CA GLU A 143 -0.68 6.12 0.40
C GLU A 143 -1.27 6.74 1.68
N LYS A 144 -1.75 5.91 2.61
CA LYS A 144 -2.28 6.39 3.89
C LYS A 144 -1.20 7.07 4.73
N TYR A 145 0.00 6.47 4.79
CA TYR A 145 1.13 7.00 5.54
C TYR A 145 1.66 8.29 4.89
N THR A 146 1.88 8.31 3.58
CA THR A 146 2.29 9.52 2.85
C THR A 146 1.30 10.66 3.02
N ARG A 147 -0.02 10.40 3.06
CA ARG A 147 -1.03 11.43 3.36
C ARG A 147 -0.97 11.95 4.78
N ILE A 148 -0.67 11.09 5.75
CA ILE A 148 -0.47 11.52 7.14
C ILE A 148 0.75 12.45 7.22
N VAL A 149 1.88 12.02 6.65
CA VAL A 149 3.19 12.72 6.66
C VAL A 149 3.20 13.99 5.78
N ARG A 150 2.44 14.02 4.69
CA ARG A 150 2.38 15.16 3.74
C ARG A 150 1.17 16.08 3.95
N SER A 151 0.40 15.90 5.02
CA SER A 151 -0.80 16.71 5.23
C SER A 151 -0.46 18.21 5.38
N PRO A 152 -1.21 19.15 4.76
CA PRO A 152 -1.01 20.59 4.93
C PRO A 152 -1.14 21.07 6.40
N ARG A 153 -1.81 20.26 7.22
CA ARG A 153 -1.92 20.47 8.66
C ARG A 153 -0.58 20.26 9.38
N GLN A 154 0.22 19.30 8.94
CA GLN A 154 1.58 19.08 9.45
C GLN A 154 2.52 20.18 8.99
N SER A 155 2.50 20.59 7.70
CA SER A 155 3.37 21.69 7.23
C SER A 155 3.10 23.01 7.97
N ARG A 156 1.84 23.31 8.30
CA ARG A 156 1.48 24.42 9.21
C ARG A 156 1.94 24.18 10.64
N GLY A 157 1.85 22.96 11.16
CA GLY A 157 2.33 22.60 12.50
C GLY A 157 3.84 22.77 12.66
N PHE A 158 4.61 22.29 11.68
CA PHE A 158 6.06 22.44 11.60
C PHE A 158 6.49 23.90 11.52
N LYS A 159 5.81 24.70 10.67
CA LYS A 159 6.09 26.14 10.56
C LYS A 159 5.80 26.87 11.88
N ARG A 160 4.64 26.61 12.50
CA ARG A 160 4.28 27.17 13.81
C ARG A 160 5.25 26.74 14.91
N MET A 161 5.72 25.50 14.88
CA MET A 161 6.71 25.00 15.84
C MET A 161 8.05 25.71 15.64
N ALA A 162 8.52 25.84 14.40
CA ALA A 162 9.77 26.54 14.11
C ALA A 162 9.70 28.01 14.57
N GLU A 163 8.57 28.68 14.33
CA GLU A 163 8.31 30.04 14.83
C GLU A 163 8.25 30.10 16.37
N ALA A 164 7.56 29.16 17.02
CA ALA A 164 7.40 29.14 18.48
C ALA A 164 8.72 28.94 19.25
N TYR A 165 9.71 28.27 18.64
CA TYR A 165 11.02 28.03 19.22
C TYR A 165 12.14 28.86 18.55
N ASP A 166 11.78 29.80 17.69
CA ASP A 166 12.70 30.66 16.94
C ASP A 166 13.80 29.86 16.22
N LEU A 167 13.42 28.74 15.60
CA LEU A 167 14.36 27.91 14.85
C LEU A 167 14.67 28.53 13.50
N THR A 168 15.95 28.63 13.19
CA THR A 168 16.39 28.99 11.84
C THR A 168 16.06 27.87 10.85
N PRO A 169 15.95 28.17 9.55
CA PRO A 169 15.72 27.15 8.53
C PRO A 169 16.73 26.00 8.61
N ARG A 170 18.00 26.31 8.91
CA ARG A 170 19.07 25.32 9.02
C ARG A 170 18.96 24.43 10.25
N GLU A 171 18.60 25.00 11.41
CA GLU A 171 18.31 24.22 12.62
C GLU A 171 17.11 23.28 12.41
N PHE A 172 16.10 23.75 11.66
CA PHE A 172 14.92 22.96 11.33
C PHE A 172 15.22 21.83 10.33
N GLU A 173 16.04 22.09 9.31
CA GLU A 173 16.56 21.05 8.40
C GLU A 173 17.30 19.96 9.19
N ILE A 174 18.20 20.36 10.09
CA ILE A 174 18.96 19.44 10.92
C ILE A 174 18.05 18.63 11.84
N LEU A 175 17.04 19.27 12.46
CA LEU A 175 16.04 18.57 13.26
C LEU A 175 15.32 17.47 12.48
N LYS A 176 14.92 17.74 11.22
CA LYS A 176 14.28 16.72 10.36
C LYS A 176 15.19 15.52 10.11
N GLN A 177 16.43 15.77 9.69
CA GLN A 177 17.36 14.68 9.40
C GLN A 177 17.68 13.84 10.65
N ILE A 178 17.66 14.44 11.84
CA ILE A 178 17.82 13.70 13.09
C ILE A 178 16.62 12.78 13.37
N VAL A 179 15.40 13.26 13.10
CA VAL A 179 14.19 12.46 13.25
C VAL A 179 14.18 11.31 12.24
N ASP A 180 14.71 11.54 11.04
CA ASP A 180 14.91 10.52 9.99
C ASP A 180 16.04 9.52 10.33
N GLY A 181 16.70 9.68 11.49
CA GLY A 181 17.73 8.76 11.98
C GLY A 181 19.14 9.01 11.46
N CYS A 182 19.38 10.11 10.74
CA CYS A 182 20.69 10.41 10.18
C CYS A 182 21.73 10.78 11.24
N LYS A 183 22.96 10.28 11.07
CA LYS A 183 24.15 10.64 11.86
C LYS A 183 24.73 11.97 11.38
N ASN A 184 25.50 12.66 12.24
CA ASN A 184 26.09 13.97 11.91
C ASN A 184 26.86 13.99 10.58
N ARG A 185 27.57 12.90 10.26
CA ARG A 185 28.30 12.75 9.00
C ARG A 185 27.36 12.70 7.80
N GLU A 186 26.32 11.88 7.87
CA GLU A 186 25.30 11.78 6.80
C GLU A 186 24.60 13.11 6.58
N ILE A 187 24.26 13.83 7.66
CA ILE A 187 23.68 15.17 7.59
C ILE A 187 24.64 16.17 6.93
N ALA A 188 25.92 16.11 7.28
CA ALA A 188 26.95 16.98 6.71
C ALA A 188 27.08 16.76 5.19
N ASP A 189 27.09 15.50 4.77
CA ASP A 189 27.15 15.10 3.37
C ASP A 189 25.89 15.56 2.60
N LEU A 190 24.70 15.33 3.16
CA LEU A 190 23.41 15.74 2.57
C LEU A 190 23.29 17.26 2.41
N LEU A 191 23.69 18.02 3.42
CA LEU A 191 23.58 19.48 3.44
C LEU A 191 24.80 20.19 2.82
N LYS A 192 25.81 19.44 2.38
CA LYS A 192 27.08 19.92 1.82
C LYS A 192 27.78 20.93 2.75
N VAL A 193 27.88 20.59 4.03
CA VAL A 193 28.56 21.39 5.07
C VAL A 193 29.54 20.51 5.85
N SER A 194 30.37 21.12 6.70
CA SER A 194 31.25 20.35 7.58
C SER A 194 30.46 19.67 8.72
N ILE A 195 30.97 18.54 9.22
CA ILE A 195 30.43 17.88 10.43
C ILE A 195 30.39 18.86 11.61
N LYS A 196 31.42 19.71 11.75
CA LYS A 196 31.49 20.75 12.78
C LYS A 196 30.38 21.79 12.67
N THR A 197 29.98 22.13 11.44
CA THR A 197 28.83 23.02 11.18
C THR A 197 27.52 22.35 11.62
N VAL A 198 27.34 21.06 11.35
CA VAL A 198 26.18 20.29 11.84
C VAL A 198 26.15 20.27 13.35
N GLU A 199 27.26 19.97 14.02
CA GLU A 199 27.37 19.97 15.49
C GLU A 199 27.03 21.33 16.11
N HIS A 200 27.50 22.42 15.50
CA HIS A 200 27.18 23.77 15.95
C HIS A 200 25.67 24.05 15.89
N HIS A 201 25.03 23.76 14.75
CA HIS A 201 23.58 23.94 14.63
C HIS A 201 22.79 23.00 15.55
N ARG A 202 23.26 21.77 15.77
CA ARG A 202 22.66 20.84 16.74
C ARG A 202 22.73 21.39 18.17
N ALA A 203 23.87 21.94 18.57
CA ALA A 203 24.02 22.55 19.88
C ALA A 203 23.07 23.76 20.05
N SER A 204 22.97 24.61 19.02
CA SER A 204 22.03 25.73 19.03
C SER A 204 20.56 25.27 19.07
N LEU A 205 20.21 24.27 18.26
CA LEU A 205 18.89 23.63 18.25
C LEU A 205 18.52 23.08 19.64
N MET A 206 19.39 22.27 20.24
CA MET A 206 19.17 21.69 21.57
C MET A 206 18.98 22.77 22.64
N ARG A 207 19.77 23.85 22.58
CA ARG A 207 19.63 25.01 23.47
C ARG A 207 18.29 25.73 23.29
N LYS A 208 17.86 25.99 22.05
CA LYS A 208 16.58 26.66 21.74
C LYS A 208 15.37 25.82 22.16
N LEU A 209 15.45 24.50 21.98
CA LEU A 209 14.41 23.57 22.40
C LEU A 209 14.47 23.23 23.91
N LYS A 210 15.50 23.69 24.63
CA LYS A 210 15.77 23.40 26.05
C LYS A 210 15.87 21.89 26.35
N LEU A 211 16.50 21.15 25.44
CA LEU A 211 16.66 19.69 25.52
C LEU A 211 18.08 19.33 25.90
N ARG A 212 18.27 18.24 26.65
CA ARG A 212 19.58 17.88 27.22
C ARG A 212 20.26 16.74 26.48
N ASN A 213 19.50 15.88 25.80
CA ASN A 213 20.04 14.72 25.11
C ASN A 213 19.18 14.32 23.89
N MET A 214 19.70 13.38 23.10
CA MET A 214 19.01 12.86 21.91
C MET A 214 17.63 12.28 22.23
N THR A 215 17.48 11.59 23.36
CA THR A 215 16.20 11.00 23.77
C THR A 215 15.13 12.07 23.98
N ASP A 216 15.50 13.21 24.57
CA ASP A 216 14.61 14.36 24.74
C ASP A 216 14.17 14.95 23.39
N LEU A 217 15.10 14.98 22.42
CA LEU A 217 14.83 15.42 21.05
C LEU A 217 13.86 14.51 20.32
N ILE A 218 14.02 13.19 20.44
CA ILE A 218 13.10 12.20 19.87
C ILE A 218 11.71 12.34 20.51
N LYS A 219 11.63 12.47 21.84
CA LYS A 219 10.36 12.71 22.55
C LYS A 219 9.69 14.00 22.11
N PHE A 220 10.48 15.07 21.92
CA PHE A 220 10.01 16.35 21.42
C PHE A 220 9.42 16.20 20.01
N ALA A 221 10.13 15.51 19.11
CA ALA A 221 9.70 15.25 17.74
C ALA A 221 8.38 14.45 17.69
N VAL A 222 8.26 13.40 18.50
CA VAL A 222 7.02 12.60 18.61
C VAL A 222 5.85 13.45 19.12
N ARG A 223 6.06 14.27 20.16
CA ARG A 223 5.01 15.16 20.69
C ARG A 223 4.50 16.14 19.63
N HIS A 224 5.40 16.61 18.76
CA HIS A 224 5.07 17.55 17.68
C HIS A 224 4.72 16.85 16.35
N ARG A 225 4.58 15.51 16.35
CA ARG A 225 4.24 14.69 15.18
C ARG A 225 5.19 14.91 14.00
N MET A 226 6.49 14.93 14.29
CA MET A 226 7.55 15.13 13.29
C MET A 226 7.93 13.87 12.50
N ASN A 227 7.18 12.76 12.65
CA ASN A 227 7.43 11.44 12.05
C ASN A 227 6.13 10.87 11.46
#